data_AF-A0A947FCY9-F1
#
_entry.id   AF-A0A947FCY9-F1
#
_cell.length_a   1.000
_cell.length_b   1.000
_cell.length_c   1.000
_cell.angle_alpha   90.00
_cell.angle_beta   90.00
_cell.angle_gamma   90.00
#
_symmetry.space_group_name_H-M   'P 1'
#
loop_
_entity.id
_entity.type
_entity.pdbx_description
1 polymer ?
#
loop_
_entity_poly.entity_id
_entity_poly.type
_entity_poly.pdbx_seq_one_letter_code
_entity_poly.pdbx_strand_id
1 'polypeptide(L)'
;ANLYKVHLEKAILWRANLEGANLAKANLEAAILWKAKLVGVLDLTVDQLSQARTIYGAELDKSLRIEIERIFPHILQKPKQ
;
A
#
# COMPACT_ATOMS: atom_id res chain seq x y z
N ALA A 1 4.38 7.33 -11.60
CA ALA A 1 5.77 6.80 -11.62
C ALA A 1 5.77 5.35 -12.10
N ASN A 2 6.83 4.86 -12.76
CA ASN A 2 6.95 3.44 -13.11
C ASN A 2 7.79 2.71 -12.05
N LEU A 3 7.14 1.89 -11.22
CA LEU A 3 7.75 1.09 -10.15
C LEU A 3 7.55 -0.42 -10.40
N TYR A 4 7.45 -0.81 -11.67
CA TYR A 4 7.34 -2.20 -12.09
C TYR A 4 8.48 -3.05 -11.53
N LYS A 5 8.14 -4.14 -10.81
CA LYS A 5 9.10 -5.08 -10.19
C LYS A 5 10.13 -4.43 -9.23
N VAL A 6 9.86 -3.23 -8.72
CA VAL A 6 10.79 -2.59 -7.78
C VAL A 6 10.76 -3.31 -6.42
N HIS A 7 11.94 -3.43 -5.81
CA HIS A 7 12.09 -3.92 -4.45
C HIS A 7 11.86 -2.77 -3.45
N LEU A 8 10.68 -2.72 -2.84
CA LEU A 8 10.30 -1.74 -1.79
C LEU A 8 10.17 -2.42 -0.41
N GLU A 9 10.86 -3.56 -0.25
CA GLU A 9 11.02 -4.25 1.03
C GLU A 9 11.44 -3.26 2.13
N LYS A 10 10.68 -3.19 3.22
CA LYS A 10 10.93 -2.32 4.39
C LYS A 10 11.03 -0.82 4.04
N ALA A 11 10.59 -0.41 2.85
CA ALA A 11 10.69 0.97 2.41
C ALA A 11 9.82 1.87 3.29
N ILE A 12 10.34 3.06 3.62
CA ILE A 12 9.60 4.09 4.33
C ILE A 12 8.97 5.02 3.30
N LEU A 13 7.68 4.81 3.04
CA LEU A 13 6.87 5.56 2.07
C LEU A 13 5.85 6.46 2.80
N TRP A 14 6.23 6.98 3.97
CA TRP A 14 5.37 7.84 4.77
C TRP A 14 4.97 9.10 3.99
N ARG A 15 3.66 9.28 3.77
CA ARG A 15 3.09 10.38 2.96
C ARG A 15 3.59 10.42 1.51
N ALA A 16 4.10 9.29 0.99
CA ALA A 16 4.54 9.24 -0.40
C ALA A 16 3.35 9.46 -1.35
N ASN A 17 3.57 10.26 -2.41
CA ASN A 17 2.61 10.37 -3.49
C ASN A 17 2.92 9.32 -4.55
N LEU A 18 2.09 8.27 -4.61
CA LEU A 18 2.17 7.18 -5.57
C LEU A 18 0.95 7.16 -6.49
N GLU A 19 0.18 8.25 -6.53
CA GLU A 19 -1.00 8.38 -7.39
C GLU A 19 -0.65 8.07 -8.85
N GLY A 20 -1.42 7.18 -9.48
CA GLY A 20 -1.17 6.75 -10.86
C GLY A 20 0.15 5.99 -11.08
N ALA A 21 0.85 5.55 -10.04
CA ALA A 21 2.06 4.77 -10.20
C ALA A 21 1.75 3.34 -10.67
N ASN A 22 2.65 2.75 -11.45
CA ASN A 22 2.60 1.32 -11.76
C ASN A 22 3.38 0.56 -10.70
N LEU A 23 2.68 -0.21 -9.85
CA LEU A 23 3.27 -1.07 -8.81
C LEU A 23 3.14 -2.56 -9.15
N ALA A 24 2.92 -2.91 -10.42
CA ALA A 24 2.86 -4.29 -10.87
C ALA A 24 4.11 -5.05 -10.42
N LYS A 25 3.90 -6.14 -9.68
CA LYS A 25 4.95 -7.03 -9.14
C LYS A 25 5.97 -6.34 -8.22
N ALA A 26 5.67 -5.15 -7.70
CA ALA A 26 6.52 -4.52 -6.69
C ALA A 26 6.47 -5.33 -5.38
N ASN A 27 7.62 -5.51 -4.74
CA ASN A 27 7.69 -6.13 -3.42
C ASN A 27 7.46 -5.06 -2.34
N LEU A 28 6.35 -5.15 -1.60
CA LEU A 28 5.97 -4.24 -0.52
C LEU A 28 6.12 -4.87 0.88
N GLU A 29 6.86 -5.98 0.99
CA GLU A 29 7.06 -6.68 2.26
C GLU A 29 7.59 -5.73 3.35
N ALA A 30 6.88 -5.67 4.48
CA ALA A 30 7.16 -4.80 5.61
C ALA A 30 7.26 -3.28 5.29
N ALA A 31 6.79 -2.83 4.12
CA ALA A 31 6.80 -1.42 3.75
C ALA A 31 5.89 -0.58 4.66
N ILE A 32 6.26 0.68 4.90
CA ILE A 32 5.50 1.64 5.70
C ILE A 32 4.84 2.64 4.76
N LEU A 33 3.55 2.43 4.48
CA LEU A 33 2.72 3.24 3.57
C LEU A 33 1.78 4.19 4.35
N TRP A 34 2.16 4.58 5.57
CA TRP A 34 1.36 5.49 6.39
C TRP A 34 1.03 6.76 5.57
N LYS A 35 -0.26 7.10 5.43
CA LYS A 35 -0.72 8.33 4.75
C LYS A 35 -0.25 8.44 3.29
N ALA A 36 0.16 7.34 2.66
CA ALA A 36 0.54 7.34 1.25
C ALA A 36 -0.69 7.55 0.36
N LYS A 37 -0.50 8.22 -0.79
CA LYS A 37 -1.54 8.34 -1.82
C LYS A 37 -1.38 7.21 -2.82
N LEU A 38 -2.32 6.27 -2.82
CA LEU A 38 -2.33 5.08 -3.68
C LEU A 38 -3.55 5.08 -4.62
N VAL A 39 -4.21 6.23 -4.79
CA VAL A 39 -5.36 6.39 -5.69
C VAL A 39 -4.91 6.17 -7.14
N GLY A 40 -5.66 5.34 -7.88
CA GLY A 40 -5.36 5.07 -9.29
C GLY A 40 -4.03 4.37 -9.54
N VAL A 41 -3.41 3.76 -8.52
CA VAL A 41 -2.22 2.91 -8.72
C VAL A 41 -2.60 1.74 -9.62
N LEU A 42 -1.81 1.52 -10.65
CA LEU A 42 -2.00 0.44 -11.60
C LEU A 42 -1.45 -0.87 -11.03
N ASP A 43 -2.20 -1.95 -11.23
CA ASP A 43 -1.83 -3.33 -10.87
C ASP A 43 -1.50 -3.53 -9.39
N LEU A 44 -2.09 -2.71 -8.50
CA LEU A 44 -1.99 -2.89 -7.06
C LEU A 44 -3.00 -3.94 -6.58
N THR A 45 -2.51 -4.97 -5.91
CA THR A 45 -3.35 -6.06 -5.38
C THR A 45 -3.46 -6.00 -3.86
N VAL A 46 -4.51 -6.60 -3.33
CA VAL A 46 -4.65 -6.79 -1.87
C VAL A 46 -3.50 -7.62 -1.31
N ASP A 47 -3.03 -8.63 -2.03
CA ASP A 47 -1.91 -9.46 -1.60
C ASP A 47 -0.59 -8.69 -1.50
N GLN A 48 -0.36 -7.69 -2.37
CA GLN A 48 0.80 -6.82 -2.22
C GLN A 48 0.66 -5.89 -1.01
N LEU A 49 -0.54 -5.36 -0.76
CA LEU A 49 -0.79 -4.48 0.39
C LEU A 49 -0.81 -5.22 1.73
N SER A 50 -1.23 -6.47 1.76
CA SER A 50 -1.25 -7.30 2.96
C SER A 50 0.14 -7.61 3.50
N GLN A 51 1.15 -7.57 2.63
CA GLN A 51 2.56 -7.73 3.01
C GLN A 51 3.15 -6.46 3.62
N ALA A 52 2.51 -5.29 3.44
CA ALA A 52 2.98 -4.05 4.03
C ALA A 52 2.81 -4.07 5.55
N ARG A 53 3.73 -3.41 6.25
CA ARG A 53 3.66 -3.29 7.72
C ARG A 53 2.46 -2.48 8.16
N THR A 54 2.15 -1.41 7.44
CA THR A 54 0.98 -0.57 7.70
C THR A 54 0.66 0.28 6.47
N ILE A 55 -0.63 0.46 6.23
CA ILE A 55 -1.20 1.40 5.27
C ILE A 55 -2.11 2.41 5.99
N TYR A 56 -1.90 2.60 7.30
CA TYR A 56 -2.76 3.43 8.13
C TYR A 56 -2.93 4.83 7.52
N GLY A 57 -4.18 5.24 7.29
CA GLY A 57 -4.49 6.53 6.68
C GLY A 57 -4.04 6.71 5.22
N ALA A 58 -3.61 5.64 4.54
CA ALA A 58 -3.37 5.69 3.10
C ALA A 58 -4.68 5.94 2.34
N GLU A 59 -4.57 6.69 1.25
CA GLU A 59 -5.68 6.97 0.34
C GLU A 59 -5.70 5.89 -0.75
N LEU A 60 -6.81 5.17 -0.89
CA LEU A 60 -6.97 4.01 -1.77
C LEU A 60 -8.27 4.17 -2.56
N ASP A 61 -8.38 3.45 -3.68
CA ASP A 61 -9.66 3.28 -4.36
C ASP A 61 -10.67 2.56 -3.45
N LYS A 62 -11.95 2.98 -3.53
CA LYS A 62 -13.01 2.50 -2.63
C LYS A 62 -13.12 0.97 -2.62
N SER A 63 -13.07 0.33 -3.78
CA SER A 63 -13.18 -1.12 -3.91
C SER A 63 -12.05 -1.85 -3.20
N LEU A 64 -10.81 -1.41 -3.41
CA LEU A 64 -9.62 -2.00 -2.79
C LEU A 64 -9.65 -1.80 -1.26
N ARG A 65 -10.10 -0.62 -0.82
CA ARG A 65 -10.27 -0.34 0.60
C ARG A 65 -11.26 -1.29 1.27
N ILE A 66 -12.44 -1.49 0.67
CA ILE A 66 -13.46 -2.41 1.21
C ILE A 66 -12.90 -3.83 1.31
N GLU A 67 -12.13 -4.27 0.31
CA GLU A 67 -11.54 -5.60 0.30
C GLU A 67 -10.49 -5.77 1.41
N ILE A 68 -9.63 -4.79 1.62
CA ILE A 68 -8.64 -4.81 2.71
C ILE A 68 -9.31 -4.72 4.07
N GLU A 69 -10.34 -3.89 4.23
CA GLU A 69 -11.12 -3.82 5.47
C GLU A 69 -11.73 -5.18 5.83
N ARG A 70 -12.10 -5.98 4.83
CA ARG A 70 -12.64 -7.32 5.01
C ARG A 70 -11.58 -8.38 5.33
N ILE A 71 -10.44 -8.36 4.64
CA ILE A 71 -9.44 -9.44 4.71
C ILE A 71 -8.32 -9.13 5.71
N PHE A 72 -7.81 -7.90 5.69
CA PHE A 72 -6.66 -7.47 6.48
C PHE A 72 -6.93 -6.14 7.22
N PRO A 73 -7.96 -6.07 8.10
CA PRO A 73 -8.29 -4.82 8.79
C PRO A 73 -7.16 -4.29 9.70
N HIS A 74 -6.21 -5.15 10.10
CA HIS A 74 -5.12 -4.79 11.00
C HIS A 74 -4.10 -3.84 10.35
N ILE A 75 -3.86 -3.92 9.03
CA ILE A 75 -2.90 -3.03 8.34
C ILE A 75 -3.44 -1.60 8.19
N LEU A 76 -4.76 -1.43 8.33
CA LEU A 76 -5.47 -0.15 8.33
C LEU A 76 -5.58 0.47 9.73
N GLN A 77 -5.14 -0.22 10.79
CA GLN A 77 -5.15 0.32 12.14
C GLN A 77 -3.85 1.06 12.43
N LYS A 78 -3.92 2.01 13.37
CA LYS A 78 -2.73 2.72 13.84
C LYS A 78 -1.75 1.70 14.43
N PRO A 79 -0.50 1.62 13.93
CA PRO A 79 0.49 0.70 14.48
C PRO A 79 0.72 1.02 15.96
N LYS A 80 0.76 -0.04 16.79
CA LYS A 80 1.12 0.09 18.21
C LYS A 80 2.60 0.53 18.29
N GLN A 81 2.86 1.55 19.11
CA GLN A 81 4.21 2.05 19.38
C GLN A 81 5.06 0.99 20.07
#